data_AF-A0A7K4CX09-F1
#
_entry.id   AF-A0A7K4CX09-F1
#
_cell.length_a   1.000
_cell.length_b   1.000
_cell.length_c   1.000
_cell.angle_alpha   90.00
_cell.angle_beta   90.00
_cell.angle_gamma   90.00
#
_symmetry.space_group_name_H-M   'P 1'
#
loop_
_entity.id
_entity.type
_entity.pdbx_description
1 polymer ?
#
loop_
_entity_poly.entity_id
_entity_poly.type
_entity_poly.pdbx_seq_one_letter_code
_entity_poly.pdbx_strand_id
1 'polypeptide(L)'
;MSSYNRKKAPEAGKKDYLVSLALEQNAQVGKEFIHDEIPGACKECRLYQICMKNLEKGRVYIIKEVNDSTRHECPKKLFPGQMVVVKVKEKPLLVSFPSSKTFEGMRLTYTGQNCPEKLCRYHSCCDPPENTLAKGSQVKCVKILRKIRPECKLNRDLSVMEVARDIPWS
;
A
#
# COMPACT_ATOMS: atom_id res chain seq x y z
N MET A 1 -51.44 12.11 -12.23
CA MET A 1 -50.50 11.65 -11.19
C MET A 1 -49.44 10.79 -11.86
N SER A 2 -48.29 11.40 -12.20
CA SER A 2 -47.20 10.76 -12.96
C SER A 2 -46.07 10.42 -12.01
N SER A 3 -45.97 9.14 -11.64
CA SER A 3 -44.91 8.61 -10.78
C SER A 3 -43.75 8.16 -11.66
N TYR A 4 -42.92 9.11 -12.10
CA TYR A 4 -41.69 8.80 -12.83
C TYR A 4 -40.72 8.03 -11.92
N ASN A 5 -40.59 6.75 -12.19
CA ASN A 5 -39.65 5.85 -11.53
C ASN A 5 -38.22 6.25 -11.92
N ARG A 6 -37.54 7.01 -11.06
CA ARG A 6 -36.13 7.36 -11.26
C ARG A 6 -35.30 6.10 -11.09
N LYS A 7 -34.92 5.47 -12.22
CA LYS A 7 -33.81 4.52 -12.24
C LYS A 7 -32.60 5.24 -11.65
N LYS A 8 -32.15 4.83 -10.46
CA LYS A 8 -30.87 5.27 -9.90
C LYS A 8 -29.79 4.96 -10.94
N ALA A 9 -29.03 5.97 -11.33
CA ALA A 9 -27.84 5.79 -12.14
C ALA A 9 -26.90 4.83 -11.40
N PRO A 10 -26.17 3.95 -12.10
CA PRO A 10 -25.19 3.09 -11.46
C PRO A 10 -24.15 3.96 -10.73
N GLU A 11 -23.94 3.67 -9.46
CA GLU A 11 -22.91 4.33 -8.65
C GLU A 11 -21.56 4.19 -9.36
N ALA A 12 -20.96 5.32 -9.72
CA ALA A 12 -19.66 5.35 -10.38
C ALA A 12 -18.66 4.53 -9.55
N GLY A 13 -18.13 3.46 -10.14
CA GLY A 13 -17.23 2.51 -9.49
C GLY A 13 -16.13 3.25 -8.74
N LYS A 14 -16.02 2.97 -7.43
CA LYS A 14 -15.02 3.56 -6.54
C LYS A 14 -13.64 3.31 -7.15
N LYS A 15 -12.93 4.37 -7.55
CA LYS A 15 -11.59 4.27 -8.16
C LYS A 15 -10.67 3.51 -7.21
N ASP A 16 -10.02 2.47 -7.71
CA ASP A 16 -9.14 1.58 -6.95
C ASP A 16 -7.68 2.05 -6.91
N TYR A 17 -7.46 3.32 -7.24
CA TYR A 17 -6.15 3.96 -7.35
C TYR A 17 -6.17 5.34 -6.68
N LEU A 18 -4.99 5.78 -6.23
CA LEU A 18 -4.73 7.13 -5.74
C LEU A 18 -4.03 7.94 -6.82
N VAL A 19 -4.18 9.26 -6.79
CA VAL A 19 -3.49 10.16 -7.70
C VAL A 19 -2.41 10.91 -6.92
N SER A 20 -1.19 10.91 -7.48
CA SER A 20 -0.03 11.62 -6.92
C SER A 20 0.81 12.28 -8.01
N LEU A 21 1.90 12.95 -7.62
CA LEU A 21 2.89 13.52 -8.50
C LEU A 21 4.23 12.82 -8.29
N ALA A 22 4.91 12.45 -9.37
CA ALA A 22 6.25 11.87 -9.35
C ALA A 22 7.19 12.69 -10.24
N LEU A 23 8.48 12.73 -9.89
CA LEU A 23 9.50 13.26 -10.81
C LEU A 23 9.46 12.46 -12.11
N GLU A 24 9.51 13.15 -13.26
CA GLU A 24 9.37 12.54 -14.59
C GLU A 24 10.36 11.36 -14.79
N GLN A 25 11.62 11.53 -14.40
CA GLN A 25 12.65 10.47 -14.43
C GLN A 25 12.33 9.23 -13.56
N ASN A 26 11.40 9.36 -12.61
CA ASN A 26 10.93 8.29 -11.75
C ASN A 26 9.51 7.81 -12.08
N ALA A 27 8.82 8.45 -13.02
CA ALA A 27 7.46 8.12 -13.38
C ALA A 27 7.43 6.99 -14.42
N GLN A 28 7.58 5.75 -13.94
CA GLN A 28 7.54 4.55 -14.78
C GLN A 28 6.51 3.56 -14.23
N VAL A 29 5.65 3.03 -15.11
CA VAL A 29 4.69 1.98 -14.74
C VAL A 29 5.42 0.78 -14.16
N GLY A 30 4.91 0.26 -13.03
CA GLY A 30 5.51 -0.84 -12.29
C GLY A 30 6.58 -0.42 -11.27
N LYS A 31 7.08 0.82 -11.33
CA LYS A 31 8.04 1.31 -10.34
C LYS A 31 7.38 1.45 -8.98
N GLU A 32 8.11 1.04 -7.95
CA GLU A 32 7.71 1.17 -6.55
C GLU A 32 8.41 2.35 -5.88
N PHE A 33 7.73 2.98 -4.93
CA PHE A 33 8.34 3.97 -4.04
C PHE A 33 7.69 3.94 -2.66
N ILE A 34 8.46 4.30 -1.65
CA ILE A 34 7.95 4.51 -0.28
C ILE A 34 7.54 5.97 -0.11
N HIS A 35 6.33 6.21 0.40
CA HIS A 35 5.93 7.54 0.84
C HIS A 35 6.43 7.73 2.27
N ASP A 36 7.62 8.29 2.41
CA ASP A 36 8.27 8.46 3.70
C ASP A 36 7.81 9.77 4.38
N GLU A 37 8.73 10.51 5.01
CA GLU A 37 8.43 11.74 5.69
C GLU A 37 8.09 12.89 4.72
N ILE A 38 6.98 13.57 5.01
CA ILE A 38 6.57 14.78 4.31
C ILE A 38 7.41 15.95 4.83
N PRO A 39 8.23 16.61 3.98
CA PRO A 39 8.99 17.78 4.39
C PRO A 39 8.09 18.88 4.92
N GLY A 40 8.52 19.60 5.97
CA GLY A 40 7.72 20.66 6.60
C GLY A 40 7.24 21.71 5.58
N ALA A 41 8.11 22.09 4.65
CA ALA A 41 7.80 23.02 3.55
C ALA A 41 6.62 22.57 2.66
N CYS A 42 6.36 21.26 2.54
CA CYS A 42 5.27 20.73 1.72
C CYS A 42 3.90 20.92 2.36
N LYS A 43 3.79 21.04 3.68
CA LYS A 43 2.50 21.12 4.39
C LYS A 43 1.66 22.34 3.98
N GLU A 44 2.32 23.42 3.59
CA GLU A 44 1.72 24.67 3.10
C GLU A 44 1.83 24.82 1.57
N CYS A 45 2.21 23.75 0.85
CA CYS A 45 2.36 23.81 -0.60
C CYS A 45 0.99 23.76 -1.29
N ARG A 46 0.79 24.60 -2.32
CA ARG A 46 -0.43 24.57 -3.15
C ARG A 46 -0.70 23.21 -3.81
N LEU A 47 0.35 22.41 -4.06
CA LEU A 47 0.23 21.06 -4.63
C LEU A 47 0.13 19.97 -3.55
N TYR A 48 0.10 20.31 -2.27
CA TYR A 48 0.15 19.34 -1.16
C TYR A 48 -0.93 18.26 -1.25
N GLN A 49 -2.17 18.67 -1.59
CA GLN A 49 -3.32 17.75 -1.66
C GLN A 49 -3.07 16.59 -2.64
N ILE A 50 -2.58 16.91 -3.85
CA ILE A 50 -2.33 15.89 -4.87
C ILE A 50 -0.96 15.23 -4.68
N CYS A 51 0.09 15.98 -4.31
CA CYS A 51 1.46 15.47 -4.26
C CYS A 51 1.70 14.52 -3.08
N MET A 52 1.31 14.92 -1.86
CA MET A 52 1.72 14.25 -0.63
C MET A 52 0.52 13.72 0.17
N LYS A 53 -0.55 14.51 0.32
CA LYS A 53 -1.65 14.20 1.25
C LYS A 53 -2.44 12.93 0.92
N ASN A 54 -2.55 12.59 -0.37
CA ASN A 54 -3.29 11.39 -0.80
C ASN A 54 -2.57 10.08 -0.45
N LEU A 55 -1.31 10.15 -0.02
CA LEU A 55 -0.49 9.00 0.34
C LEU A 55 -0.32 8.94 1.85
N GLU A 56 -0.18 7.73 2.37
CA GLU A 56 0.04 7.51 3.79
C GLU A 56 1.51 7.23 4.07
N LYS A 57 2.03 7.85 5.13
CA LYS A 57 3.44 7.73 5.54
C LYS A 57 3.79 6.26 5.84
N GLY A 58 4.97 5.83 5.41
CA GLY A 58 5.47 4.46 5.59
C GLY A 58 4.84 3.42 4.66
N ARG A 59 4.02 3.84 3.68
CA ARG A 59 3.41 2.92 2.71
C ARG A 59 4.21 2.87 1.40
N VAL A 60 4.26 1.67 0.81
CA VAL A 60 4.87 1.45 -0.50
C VAL A 60 3.77 1.51 -1.56
N TYR A 61 4.02 2.26 -2.62
CA TYR A 61 3.09 2.46 -3.73
C TYR A 61 3.71 1.98 -5.03
N ILE A 62 2.88 1.41 -5.92
CA ILE A 62 3.26 0.98 -7.27
C ILE A 62 2.58 1.90 -8.27
N ILE A 63 3.36 2.48 -9.19
CA ILE A 63 2.83 3.29 -10.29
C ILE A 63 2.09 2.37 -11.27
N LYS A 64 0.82 2.67 -11.52
CA LYS A 64 -0.04 1.93 -12.46
C LYS A 64 -0.24 2.66 -13.77
N GLU A 65 -0.27 3.98 -13.74
CA GLU A 65 -0.35 4.81 -14.94
C GLU A 65 0.47 6.09 -14.74
N VAL A 66 1.01 6.60 -15.84
CA VAL A 66 1.72 7.89 -15.92
C VAL A 66 0.95 8.76 -16.90
N ASN A 67 0.65 9.99 -16.49
CA ASN A 67 0.08 11.02 -17.33
C ASN A 67 1.04 12.21 -17.38
N ASP A 68 1.72 12.34 -18.51
CA ASP A 68 2.71 13.36 -18.81
C ASP A 68 2.17 14.50 -19.69
N SER A 69 0.85 14.57 -19.89
CA SER A 69 0.20 15.67 -20.62
C SER A 69 0.42 17.02 -19.93
N THR A 70 0.57 16.99 -18.61
CA THR A 70 0.76 18.18 -17.77
C THR A 70 2.00 17.99 -16.91
N ARG A 71 2.92 18.95 -16.99
CA ARG A 71 4.14 19.00 -16.18
C ARG A 71 4.00 20.09 -15.12
N HIS A 72 4.46 19.78 -13.92
CA HIS A 72 4.44 20.69 -12.79
C HIS A 72 5.84 20.85 -12.21
N GLU A 73 6.24 22.08 -11.93
CA GLU A 73 7.41 22.32 -11.09
C GLU A 73 7.04 22.22 -9.61
N CYS A 74 7.95 21.71 -8.80
CA CYS A 74 7.81 21.72 -7.35
C CYS A 74 7.84 23.18 -6.85
N PRO A 75 6.73 23.74 -6.29
CA PRO A 75 6.71 25.14 -5.85
C PRO A 75 7.69 25.44 -4.71
N LYS A 76 8.08 24.40 -3.98
CA LYS A 76 9.04 24.48 -2.86
C LYS A 76 10.48 24.21 -3.30
N LYS A 77 10.73 23.97 -4.60
CA LYS A 77 12.07 23.74 -5.20
C LYS A 77 12.91 22.67 -4.48
N LEU A 78 12.24 21.67 -3.90
CA LEU A 78 12.91 20.59 -3.16
C LEU A 78 13.58 19.57 -4.08
N PHE A 79 13.17 19.51 -5.35
CA PHE A 79 13.68 18.57 -6.33
C PHE A 79 13.97 19.30 -7.65
N PRO A 80 15.09 18.99 -8.31
CA PRO A 80 15.32 19.45 -9.68
C PRO A 80 14.45 18.64 -10.65
N GLY A 81 13.83 19.34 -11.62
CA GLY A 81 13.08 18.73 -12.72
C GLY A 81 11.55 18.87 -12.63
N GLN A 82 10.88 18.29 -13.62
CA GLN A 82 9.42 18.33 -13.75
C GLN A 82 8.76 17.16 -13.04
N MET A 83 7.57 17.40 -12.50
CA MET A 83 6.69 16.40 -11.92
C MET A 83 5.52 16.12 -12.86
N VAL A 84 5.18 14.85 -13.01
CA VAL A 84 4.04 14.39 -13.82
C VAL A 84 3.01 13.69 -12.94
N VAL A 85 1.77 13.63 -13.42
CA VAL A 85 0.67 12.99 -12.69
C VAL A 85 0.81 11.48 -12.80
N VAL A 86 0.71 10.78 -11.69
CA VAL A 86 0.73 9.31 -11.64
C VAL A 86 -0.50 8.79 -10.92
N LYS A 87 -1.02 7.65 -11.41
CA LYS A 87 -1.96 6.84 -10.64
C LYS A 87 -1.20 5.73 -9.97
N VAL A 88 -1.42 5.56 -8.67
CA VAL A 88 -0.70 4.60 -7.84
C VAL A 88 -1.66 3.70 -7.09
N LYS A 89 -1.21 2.50 -6.77
CA LYS A 89 -1.88 1.61 -5.82
C LYS A 89 -0.93 1.30 -4.67
N GLU A 90 -1.46 1.21 -3.46
CA GLU A 90 -0.69 0.68 -2.36
C GLU A 90 -0.27 -0.75 -2.69
N LYS A 91 1.00 -1.08 -2.43
CA LYS A 91 1.51 -2.44 -2.56
C LYS A 91 0.86 -3.30 -1.47
N PRO A 92 0.25 -4.44 -1.82
CA PRO A 92 -0.29 -5.38 -0.84
C PRO A 92 0.74 -5.72 0.24
N LEU A 93 0.35 -5.58 1.51
CA LEU A 93 1.20 -5.98 2.61
C LEU A 93 1.06 -7.49 2.82
N LEU A 94 2.17 -8.20 2.65
CA LEU A 94 2.20 -9.65 2.80
C LEU A 94 2.84 -10.03 4.12
N VAL A 95 2.16 -10.89 4.87
CA VAL A 95 2.68 -11.46 6.11
C VAL A 95 2.42 -12.96 6.15
N SER A 96 3.22 -13.68 6.91
CA SER A 96 3.00 -15.09 7.17
C SER A 96 2.44 -15.32 8.56
N PHE A 97 1.56 -16.32 8.71
CA PHE A 97 0.90 -16.65 9.97
C PHE A 97 0.61 -18.15 10.05
N PRO A 98 0.48 -18.74 11.26
CA PRO A 98 0.17 -20.17 11.41
C PRO A 98 -1.07 -20.59 10.63
N SER A 99 -0.90 -21.51 9.67
CA SER A 99 -1.97 -21.90 8.73
C SER A 99 -3.23 -22.39 9.43
N SER A 100 -3.08 -23.09 10.56
CA SER A 100 -4.19 -23.61 11.37
C SER A 100 -5.06 -22.51 12.01
N LYS A 101 -4.56 -21.28 12.07
CA LYS A 101 -5.26 -20.13 12.65
C LYS A 101 -5.70 -19.12 11.59
N THR A 102 -5.30 -19.30 10.33
CA THR A 102 -5.55 -18.31 9.27
C THR A 102 -6.89 -18.57 8.57
N PHE A 103 -7.74 -17.54 8.53
CA PHE A 103 -8.93 -17.47 7.67
C PHE A 103 -9.10 -16.04 7.14
N GLU A 104 -9.75 -15.87 6.00
CA GLU A 104 -10.04 -14.54 5.45
C GLU A 104 -10.99 -13.78 6.37
N GLY A 105 -10.72 -12.49 6.57
CA GLY A 105 -11.44 -11.64 7.50
C GLY A 105 -10.91 -11.65 8.94
N MET A 106 -10.01 -12.58 9.30
CA MET A 106 -9.37 -12.62 10.61
C MET A 106 -8.66 -11.30 10.92
N ARG A 107 -8.85 -10.77 12.14
CA ARG A 107 -8.06 -9.66 12.68
C ARG A 107 -7.01 -10.20 13.64
N LEU A 108 -5.80 -9.67 13.59
CA LEU A 108 -4.72 -10.03 14.50
C LEU A 108 -3.84 -8.83 14.86
N THR A 109 -3.23 -8.93 16.04
CA THR A 109 -2.07 -8.13 16.41
C THR A 109 -0.84 -8.78 15.79
N TYR A 110 -0.14 -8.07 14.91
CA TYR A 110 1.08 -8.58 14.30
C TYR A 110 2.24 -8.65 15.31
N THR A 111 2.86 -9.81 15.46
CA THR A 111 3.99 -10.03 16.40
C THR A 111 5.29 -10.47 15.72
N GLY A 112 5.24 -10.73 14.41
CA GLY A 112 6.33 -11.36 13.64
C GLY A 112 6.45 -12.86 13.87
N GLN A 113 7.27 -13.53 13.06
CA GLN A 113 7.56 -14.96 13.18
C GLN A 113 8.91 -15.22 13.88
N ASN A 114 9.72 -14.19 14.13
CA ASN A 114 11.08 -14.30 14.67
C ASN A 114 11.90 -15.36 13.91
N CYS A 115 11.91 -15.26 12.58
CA CYS A 115 12.61 -16.18 11.70
C CYS A 115 14.12 -15.87 11.69
N PRO A 116 14.99 -16.83 12.08
CA PRO A 116 16.44 -16.66 12.00
C PRO A 116 16.97 -16.67 10.55
N GLU A 117 16.24 -17.27 9.61
CA GLU A 117 16.68 -17.42 8.21
C GLU A 117 16.55 -16.13 7.39
N LYS A 118 17.52 -15.22 7.49
CA LYS A 118 17.51 -13.92 6.80
C LYS A 118 17.54 -14.00 5.27
N LEU A 119 18.15 -15.04 4.72
CA LEU A 119 18.22 -15.29 3.27
C LEU A 119 17.03 -16.11 2.73
N CYS A 120 16.02 -16.39 3.57
CA CYS A 120 14.83 -17.08 3.11
C CYS A 120 14.00 -16.16 2.19
N ARG A 121 13.51 -16.71 1.06
CA ARG A 121 12.63 -15.97 0.13
C ARG A 121 11.32 -15.47 0.76
N TYR A 122 10.92 -16.04 1.90
CA TYR A 122 9.74 -15.65 2.68
C TYR A 122 10.10 -14.80 3.90
N HIS A 123 11.36 -14.45 4.11
CA HIS A 123 11.81 -13.70 5.29
C HIS A 123 11.05 -12.38 5.43
N SER A 124 10.85 -11.64 4.34
CA SER A 124 10.07 -10.40 4.31
C SER A 124 8.57 -10.58 4.58
N CYS A 125 8.03 -11.79 4.50
CA CYS A 125 6.66 -12.13 4.94
C CYS A 125 6.65 -12.59 6.41
N CYS A 126 7.69 -13.27 6.86
CA CYS A 126 7.85 -13.70 8.25
C CYS A 126 8.07 -12.52 9.20
N ASP A 127 8.99 -11.64 8.83
CA ASP A 127 9.45 -10.51 9.62
C ASP A 127 9.74 -9.32 8.67
N PRO A 128 8.71 -8.69 8.07
CA PRO A 128 8.87 -7.43 7.36
C PRO A 128 9.63 -6.38 8.20
N PRO A 129 10.31 -5.42 7.54
CA PRO A 129 10.95 -4.30 8.21
C PRO A 129 9.98 -3.49 9.08
N GLU A 130 10.48 -2.93 10.18
CA GLU A 130 9.66 -2.23 11.18
C GLU A 130 8.94 -1.00 10.62
N ASN A 131 9.55 -0.29 9.68
CA ASN A 131 8.93 0.83 8.96
C ASN A 131 7.79 0.41 8.01
N THR A 132 7.66 -0.88 7.71
CA THR A 132 6.60 -1.44 6.87
C THR A 132 5.44 -1.96 7.72
N LEU A 133 5.75 -2.74 8.76
CA LEU A 133 4.76 -3.25 9.71
C LEU A 133 5.41 -3.44 11.08
N ALA A 134 5.05 -2.57 12.01
CA ALA A 134 5.53 -2.62 13.38
C ALA A 134 4.87 -3.75 14.17
N LYS A 135 5.63 -4.35 15.09
CA LYS A 135 5.06 -5.29 16.07
C LYS A 135 4.03 -4.55 16.94
N GLY A 136 2.88 -5.18 17.17
CA GLY A 136 1.73 -4.57 17.84
C GLY A 136 0.68 -3.96 16.89
N SER A 137 0.99 -3.79 15.60
CA SER A 137 0.01 -3.28 14.64
C SER A 137 -1.19 -4.20 14.47
N GLN A 138 -2.39 -3.62 14.42
CA GLN A 138 -3.62 -4.34 14.09
C GLN A 138 -3.74 -4.48 12.57
N VAL A 139 -3.94 -5.71 12.11
CA VAL A 139 -4.13 -6.01 10.69
C VAL A 139 -5.30 -6.98 10.49
N LYS A 140 -5.94 -6.89 9.32
CA LYS A 140 -6.95 -7.84 8.87
C LYS A 140 -6.43 -8.67 7.71
N CYS A 141 -6.55 -9.99 7.79
CA CYS A 141 -6.38 -10.90 6.67
C CYS A 141 -7.43 -10.59 5.60
N VAL A 142 -6.99 -10.07 4.45
CA VAL A 142 -7.86 -9.78 3.30
C VAL A 142 -7.95 -11.01 2.42
N LYS A 143 -6.83 -11.68 2.18
CA LYS A 143 -6.75 -12.82 1.28
C LYS A 143 -5.65 -13.77 1.70
N ILE A 144 -5.92 -15.07 1.66
CA ILE A 144 -4.87 -16.09 1.84
C ILE A 144 -4.28 -16.40 0.47
N LEU A 145 -2.97 -16.23 0.33
CA LEU A 145 -2.30 -16.45 -0.96
C LEU A 145 -1.86 -17.91 -1.12
N ARG A 146 -1.20 -18.48 -0.10
CA ARG A 146 -0.69 -19.86 -0.14
C ARG A 146 -0.10 -20.30 1.19
N LYS A 147 -0.02 -21.61 1.38
CA LYS A 147 0.86 -22.23 2.37
C LYS A 147 2.31 -22.21 1.87
N ILE A 148 3.27 -22.10 2.78
CA ILE A 148 4.71 -22.11 2.45
C ILE A 148 5.43 -23.38 2.91
N ARG A 149 4.73 -24.33 3.51
CA ARG A 149 5.26 -25.67 3.75
C ARG A 149 5.10 -26.49 2.46
N PRO A 150 6.14 -27.22 1.99
CA PRO A 150 7.40 -27.56 2.65
C PRO A 150 8.58 -26.59 2.40
N GLU A 151 8.39 -25.48 1.68
CA GLU A 151 9.46 -24.56 1.28
C GLU A 151 10.08 -23.76 2.45
N CYS A 152 9.40 -23.68 3.59
CA CYS A 152 9.96 -23.13 4.80
C CYS A 152 11.11 -24.01 5.31
N LYS A 153 12.34 -23.47 5.33
CA LYS A 153 13.53 -24.18 5.85
C LYS A 153 13.40 -24.66 7.30
N LEU A 154 12.55 -24.02 8.09
CA LEU A 154 12.25 -24.39 9.49
C LEU A 154 11.04 -25.33 9.61
N ASN A 155 10.48 -25.78 8.48
CA ASN A 155 9.32 -26.67 8.38
C ASN A 155 8.08 -26.18 9.16
N ARG A 156 7.94 -24.86 9.36
CA ARG A 156 6.79 -24.26 10.04
C ARG A 156 5.56 -24.29 9.12
N ASP A 157 4.41 -24.63 9.66
CA ASP A 157 3.13 -24.58 8.93
C ASP A 157 2.58 -23.15 8.92
N LEU A 158 3.03 -22.37 7.93
CA LEU A 158 2.66 -20.98 7.75
C LEU A 158 1.94 -20.78 6.42
N SER A 159 1.02 -19.83 6.42
CA SER A 159 0.36 -19.31 5.22
C SER A 159 0.77 -17.86 5.02
N VAL A 160 1.13 -17.50 3.78
CA VAL A 160 1.29 -16.11 3.37
C VAL A 160 -0.08 -15.55 3.05
N MET A 161 -0.39 -14.41 3.64
CA MET A 161 -1.65 -13.70 3.50
C MET A 161 -1.40 -12.23 3.17
N GLU A 162 -2.28 -11.67 2.36
CA GLU A 162 -2.41 -10.24 2.17
C GLU A 162 -3.19 -9.66 3.35
N VAL A 163 -2.67 -8.59 3.93
CA VAL A 163 -3.29 -7.92 5.06
C VAL A 163 -3.53 -6.44 4.79
N ALA A 164 -4.64 -5.94 5.33
CA ALA A 164 -4.93 -4.51 5.42
C ALA A 164 -4.56 -4.00 6.81
N ARG A 165 -3.84 -2.88 6.85
CA ARG A 165 -3.57 -2.10 8.08
C ARG A 165 -4.80 -1.25 8.39
N ASP A 166 -5.03 -1.01 9.68
CA ASP A 166 -5.89 0.06 10.18
C ASP A 166 -7.33 0.03 9.64
N ILE A 167 -8.17 -0.82 10.24
CA ILE A 167 -9.62 -0.69 10.10
C ILE A 167 -10.08 0.03 11.37
N PRO A 168 -10.55 1.29 11.27
CA PRO A 168 -11.20 1.96 12.38
C PRO A 168 -12.30 1.07 12.93
N TRP A 169 -12.37 0.95 14.25
CA TRP A 169 -13.53 0.37 14.92
C TRP A 169 -14.71 1.30 14.65
N SER A 170 -15.54 0.94 13.66
CA SER A 170 -16.89 1.48 13.54
C SER A 170 -17.83 0.58 14.32
#